data_AF-A0A661FAZ6-F1
#
_entry.id   AF-A0A661FAZ6-F1
#
_cell.length_a   1.000
_cell.length_b   1.000
_cell.length_c   1.000
_cell.angle_alpha   90.00
_cell.angle_beta   90.00
_cell.angle_gamma   90.00
#
_symmetry.space_group_name_H-M   'P 1'
#
loop_
_entity.id
_entity.type
_entity.pdbx_description
1 polymer ?
#
loop_
_entity_poly.entity_id
_entity_poly.type
_entity_poly.pdbx_seq_one_letter_code
_entity_poly.pdbx_strand_id
1 'polypeptide(L)' 'MAVDCNIDKPIRAVLFDLDGTLLDTAPDLADALNYVLQLEQRAPLPFEVIRPAVSNGAAGLMQIGFGASL' A
#
# COMPACT_ATOMS: atom_id res chain seq x y z
N MET A 1 16.47 25.04 -14.73
CA MET A 1 14.99 25.14 -14.79
C MET A 1 14.50 25.28 -13.37
N ALA A 2 14.18 26.50 -12.94
CA ALA A 2 13.48 26.70 -11.68
C ALA A 2 12.00 26.36 -11.93
N VAL A 3 11.40 25.56 -11.04
CA VAL A 3 9.96 25.39 -11.01
C VAL A 3 9.41 26.64 -10.35
N ASP A 4 8.83 27.54 -11.14
CA ASP A 4 8.07 28.68 -10.62
C ASP A 4 6.78 28.15 -9.96
N CYS A 5 6.87 27.79 -8.68
CA CYS A 5 5.70 27.61 -7.82
C CYS A 5 5.25 28.99 -7.35
N ASN A 6 4.47 29.68 -8.18
CA ASN A 6 3.81 30.89 -7.72
C ASN A 6 2.67 30.52 -6.74
N ILE A 7 2.85 30.78 -5.44
CA ILE A 7 1.91 30.45 -4.34
C ILE A 7 0.81 31.52 -4.16
N ASP A 8 0.70 32.49 -5.08
CA ASP A 8 -0.28 33.60 -4.99
C ASP A 8 -1.77 33.16 -5.02
N LYS A 9 -2.08 31.89 -5.30
CA LYS A 9 -3.45 31.35 -5.29
C LYS A 9 -3.77 30.69 -3.95
N PRO A 10 -4.93 30.99 -3.32
CA PRO A 10 -5.33 30.31 -2.10
C PRO A 10 -5.52 28.81 -2.35
N ILE A 11 -4.95 27.98 -1.48
CA ILE A 11 -5.16 26.52 -1.50
C ILE A 11 -6.65 26.28 -1.27
N ARG A 12 -7.32 25.67 -2.26
CA ARG A 12 -8.77 25.39 -2.20
C ARG A 12 -9.10 23.99 -1.70
N ALA A 13 -8.16 23.07 -1.78
CA ALA A 13 -8.33 21.68 -1.34
C ALA A 13 -6.97 21.03 -1.09
N VAL A 14 -6.97 19.99 -0.26
CA VAL A 14 -5.85 19.08 -0.03
C VAL A 14 -6.38 17.66 -0.19
N LEU A 15 -5.68 16.84 -0.96
CA LEU A 15 -5.96 15.41 -1.08
C LEU A 15 -4.99 14.66 -0.18
N PHE A 16 -5.54 13.85 0.71
CA PHE A 16 -4.76 12.92 1.53
C PHE A 16 -4.97 11.52 0.99
N ASP A 17 -3.88 10.77 0.94
CA ASP A 17 -3.96 9.33 0.82
C ASP A 17 -4.49 8.73 2.14
N LEU A 18 -4.96 7.48 2.12
CA LEU A 18 -5.42 6.78 3.31
C LEU A 18 -4.27 6.00 3.96
N ASP A 19 -3.72 5.06 3.19
CA ASP A 19 -2.79 4.03 3.67
C ASP A 19 -1.43 4.64 4.01
N GLY A 20 -1.04 4.58 5.28
CA GLY A 20 0.20 5.17 5.77
C GLY A 20 0.20 6.70 5.84
N THR A 21 -0.90 7.37 5.46
CA THR A 21 -1.06 8.83 5.58
C THR A 21 -2.05 9.19 6.68
N LEU A 22 -3.31 8.75 6.57
CA LEU A 22 -4.32 8.99 7.60
C LEU A 22 -4.39 7.84 8.62
N LEU A 23 -4.11 6.61 8.17
CA LEU A 23 -4.18 5.40 9.00
C LEU A 23 -2.97 4.51 8.74
N ASP A 24 -2.41 3.89 9.78
CA ASP A 24 -1.44 2.79 9.62
C ASP A 24 -2.22 1.49 9.36
N THR A 25 -2.60 1.27 8.10
CA THR A 25 -3.35 0.09 7.63
C THR A 25 -2.46 -1.12 7.34
N ALA A 26 -1.13 -0.98 7.47
CA ALA A 26 -0.20 -2.04 7.12
C ALA A 26 -0.43 -3.35 7.91
N PRO A 27 -0.68 -3.34 9.24
CA PRO A 27 -0.93 -4.57 9.99
C PRO A 27 -2.15 -5.33 9.48
N ASP A 28 -3.27 -4.63 9.27
CA ASP A 28 -4.54 -5.24 8.84
C ASP A 28 -4.42 -5.81 7.42
N LEU A 29 -3.75 -5.10 6.51
CA LEU A 29 -3.54 -5.57 5.14
C LEU A 29 -2.58 -6.75 5.07
N ALA A 30 -1.60 -6.82 5.99
CA ALA A 30 -0.72 -7.97 6.10
C ALA A 30 -1.46 -9.21 6.63
N ASP A 31 -2.32 -9.03 7.62
CA ASP A 31 -3.16 -10.10 8.15
C ASP A 31 -4.15 -10.59 7.08
N ALA A 32 -4.76 -9.68 6.32
CA ALA A 32 -5.65 -10.03 5.22
C ALA A 32 -4.92 -10.82 4.11
N LEU A 33 -3.73 -10.39 3.69
CA LEU A 33 -2.92 -11.12 2.71
C LEU A 33 -2.56 -12.52 3.23
N ASN A 34 -2.08 -12.62 4.47
CA ASN A 34 -1.69 -13.89 5.06
C ASN A 34 -2.89 -14.85 5.24
N TYR A 35 -4.07 -14.32 5.56
CA TYR A 35 -5.29 -15.09 5.60
C TYR A 35 -5.61 -15.73 4.24
N VAL A 36 -5.52 -14.95 3.16
CA VAL A 36 -5.76 -15.46 1.80
C VAL A 36 -4.67 -16.45 1.37
N LEU A 37 -3.39 -16.22 1.69
CA LEU A 37 -2.31 -17.16 1.41
C LEU A 37 -2.55 -18.52 2.09
N GLN A 38 -3.00 -18.51 3.34
CA GLN A 38 -3.32 -19.73 4.07
C GLN A 38 -4.48 -20.52 3.43
N LEU A 39 -5.53 -19.83 2.98
CA LEU A 39 -6.65 -20.47 2.27
C LEU A 39 -6.17 -21.17 0.98
N GLU A 40 -5.20 -20.57 0.29
CA GLU A 40 -4.58 -21.11 -0.93
C GLU A 40 -3.42 -22.09 -0.64
N GLN A 41 -3.29 -22.56 0.61
CA GLN A 41 -2.26 -23.52 1.06
C GLN A 41 -0.82 -23.04 0.82
N ARG A 42 -0.60 -21.72 0.87
CA ARG A 42 0.71 -21.08 0.75
C ARG A 42 1.25 -20.70 2.13
N ALA A 43 2.57 -20.60 2.23
CA ALA A 43 3.21 -20.09 3.45
C ALA A 43 2.87 -18.60 3.64
N PRO A 44 2.55 -18.15 4.87
CA PRO A 44 2.42 -16.73 5.16
C PRO A 44 3.75 -16.00 4.98
N LEU A 45 3.67 -14.72 4.66
CA LEU A 45 4.83 -13.84 4.52
C LEU A 45 5.06 -13.04 5.82
N PRO A 46 6.33 -12.77 6.18
CA PRO A 46 6.64 -11.89 7.30
C PRO A 46 6.10 -10.47 7.07
N PHE A 47 5.64 -9.82 8.14
CA PHE A 47 5.14 -8.45 8.08
C PHE A 47 6.11 -7.48 7.40
N GLU A 48 7.40 -7.59 7.69
CA GLU A 48 8.45 -6.74 7.11
C GLU A 48 8.58 -6.87 5.58
N VAL A 49 8.13 -7.99 5.01
CA VAL A 49 8.06 -8.20 3.56
C VAL A 49 6.80 -7.57 2.97
N ILE A 50 5.70 -7.58 3.72
CA ILE A 50 4.40 -7.08 3.26
C ILE A 50 4.29 -5.56 3.37
N ARG A 51 4.78 -4.98 4.47
CA ARG A 51 4.67 -3.54 4.78
C ARG A 51 5.09 -2.61 3.62
N PRO A 52 6.21 -2.84 2.91
CA PRO A 52 6.61 -1.98 1.79
C PRO A 52 5.68 -2.04 0.57
N ALA A 53 4.86 -3.11 0.43
CA ALA A 53 3.96 -3.29 -0.70
C ALA A 53 2.56 -2.69 -0.45
N VAL A 54 2.23 -2.33 0.79
CA VAL A 54 0.91 -1.81 1.18
C VAL A 54 0.54 -0.55 0.39
N SER A 55 1.48 0.38 0.21
CA SER A 55 1.25 1.62 -0.56
C SER A 55 1.02 1.39 -2.06
N ASN A 56 1.32 0.20 -2.57
CA ASN A 56 1.03 -0.19 -3.95
C ASN A 56 -0.38 -0.82 -4.08
N GLY A 57 -1.15 -0.81 -2.99
CA GLY A 57 -2.49 -1.35 -2.92
C GLY A 57 -2.57 -2.85 -3.18
N ALA A 58 -3.76 -3.32 -3.54
CA ALA A 58 -4.04 -4.73 -3.77
C ALA A 58 -3.12 -5.37 -4.81
N ALA A 59 -2.79 -4.66 -5.91
CA ALA A 59 -1.93 -5.20 -6.96
C ALA A 59 -0.52 -5.52 -6.43
N GLY A 60 0.06 -4.65 -5.61
CA GLY A 60 1.35 -4.90 -4.97
C GLY A 60 1.31 -6.08 -4.01
N LEU A 61 0.25 -6.18 -3.18
CA LEU A 61 0.04 -7.29 -2.26
C LEU A 61 -0.11 -8.63 -3.00
N MET A 62 -0.88 -8.66 -4.09
CA MET A 62 -1.03 -9.87 -4.91
C MET A 62 0.28 -10.28 -5.57
N GLN A 63 1.07 -9.32 -6.05
CA GLN A 63 2.37 -9.61 -6.65
C GLN A 63 3.35 -10.25 -5.67
N ILE A 64 3.40 -9.79 -4.41
CA ILE A 64 4.30 -10.38 -3.41
C ILE A 64 3.77 -11.73 -2.89
N GLY A 65 2.45 -11.91 -2.79
CA GLY A 65 1.84 -13.14 -2.26
C GLY A 65 1.77 -14.29 -3.28
N PHE A 66 1.53 -13.96 -4.55
CA PHE A 66 1.23 -14.95 -5.59
C PHE A 66 2.19 -14.90 -6.78
N GLY A 67 3.04 -13.88 -6.88
CA GLY A 67 3.91 -13.64 -8.02
C GLY A 67 3.20 -12.95 -9.19
N ALA A 68 3.90 -12.80 -10.31
CA ALA A 68 3.43 -12.08 -11.50
C ALA A 68 2.46 -12.88 -12.40
N SER A 69 1.82 -13.94 -11.87
CA SER A 69 1.05 -14.91 -12.68
C SER A 69 -0.36 -15.18 -12.17
N LEU A 70 -1.00 -14.17 -11.57
CA LEU A 70 -2.46 -14.13 -11.46
C LEU A 70 -3.09 -13.63 -12.76
#